data_AF-K1P1V0-F1
#
_entry.id   AF-K1P1V0-F1
#
_cell.length_a   1.000
_cell.length_b   1.000
_cell.length_c   1.000
_cell.angle_alpha   90.00
_cell.angle_beta   90.00
_cell.angle_gamma   90.00
#
_symmetry.space_group_name_H-M   'P 1'
#
loop_
_entity.id
_entity.type
_entity.pdbx_description
1 polymer ?
#
loop_
_entity_poly.entity_id
_entity_poly.type
_entity_poly.pdbx_seq_one_letter_code
_entity_poly.pdbx_strand_id
1 'polypeptide(L)' 'MPFFDEVKDDIDSYLRRFERYAEAQKWKPDTWAVNLSALLRGRALDVYALLPQEQALNYDALKTSL' A
#
# COMPACT_ATOMS: atom_id res chain seq x y z
N MET A 1 7.19 -1.85 9.38
CA MET A 1 6.95 -2.99 8.46
C MET A 1 8.06 -3.00 7.42
N PRO A 2 8.56 -4.17 6.96
CA PRO A 2 9.52 -4.22 5.85
C PRO A 2 8.88 -3.78 4.53
N PHE A 3 9.69 -3.34 3.57
CA PHE A 3 9.24 -3.06 2.20
C PHE A 3 8.61 -4.30 1.55
N PHE A 4 7.69 -4.09 0.62
CA PHE A 4 7.15 -5.15 -0.23
C PHE A 4 8.23 -5.70 -1.18
N ASP A 5 8.36 -7.02 -1.25
CA ASP A 5 9.25 -7.72 -2.17
C ASP A 5 8.44 -8.58 -3.14
N GLU A 6 8.30 -8.12 -4.39
CA GLU A 6 7.52 -8.79 -5.44
C GLU A 6 7.95 -10.24 -5.76
N VAL A 7 9.16 -10.65 -5.36
CA VAL A 7 9.65 -12.01 -5.60
C VAL A 7 9.27 -12.95 -4.46
N LYS A 8 9.10 -12.42 -3.24
CA LYS A 8 8.90 -13.21 -2.02
C LYS A 8 7.52 -13.06 -1.40
N ASP A 9 6.91 -11.90 -1.57
CA ASP A 9 5.64 -11.54 -0.95
C ASP A 9 4.51 -11.64 -1.98
N ASP A 10 3.40 -12.22 -1.53
CA ASP A 10 2.11 -12.12 -2.19
C ASP A 10 1.43 -10.80 -1.81
N ILE A 11 0.91 -10.06 -2.79
CA ILE A 11 0.39 -8.70 -2.58
C ILE A 11 -0.84 -8.69 -1.66
N ASP A 12 -1.76 -9.65 -1.82
CA ASP A 12 -2.95 -9.77 -0.97
C ASP A 12 -2.58 -10.04 0.50
N SER A 13 -1.64 -10.95 0.71
CA SER A 13 -1.12 -11.29 2.03
C SER A 13 -0.38 -10.11 2.67
N TYR A 14 0.41 -9.37 1.87
CA TYR A 14 1.11 -8.18 2.32
C TYR A 14 0.14 -7.08 2.75
N LEU A 15 -0.88 -6.79 1.94
CA LEU A 15 -1.91 -5.80 2.22
C LEU A 15 -2.69 -6.14 3.50
N ARG A 16 -3.11 -7.40 3.69
CA ARG A 16 -3.78 -7.82 4.93
C ARG A 16 -2.90 -7.62 6.17
N ARG A 17 -1.59 -7.87 6.05
CA ARG A 17 -0.63 -7.60 7.12
C ARG A 17 -0.53 -6.10 7.39
N PHE A 18 -0.51 -5.28 6.34
CA PHE A 18 -0.46 -3.82 6.46
C PHE A 18 -1.68 -3.28 7.18
N GLU A 19 -2.89 -3.72 6.81
CA GLU A 19 -4.16 -3.33 7.43
C GLU A 19 -4.15 -3.63 8.93
N ARG A 20 -3.83 -4.88 9.31
CA ARG A 20 -3.74 -5.28 10.72
C ARG A 20 -2.71 -4.45 11.49
N TYR A 21 -1.59 -4.12 10.86
CA TYR A 21 -0.56 -3.29 11.48
C TYR A 21 -1.04 -1.86 11.68
N ALA A 22 -1.65 -1.26 10.66
CA ALA A 22 -2.19 0.11 10.71
C ALA A 22 -3.32 0.22 11.74
N GLU A 23 -4.22 -0.76 11.81
CA GLU A 23 -5.28 -0.86 12.82
C GLU A 23 -4.72 -0.95 14.23
N ALA A 24 -3.74 -1.84 14.46
CA ALA A 24 -3.10 -2.01 15.77
C ALA A 24 -2.42 -0.72 16.24
N GLN A 25 -1.84 0.04 15.31
CA GLN A 25 -1.21 1.34 15.56
C GLN A 25 -2.21 2.50 15.59
N LYS A 26 -3.50 2.23 15.38
CA LYS A 26 -4.59 3.23 15.35
C LYS A 26 -4.33 4.36 14.36
N TRP A 27 -3.76 4.02 13.20
CA TRP A 27 -3.55 4.98 12.13
C TRP A 27 -4.88 5.45 11.58
N LYS A 28 -4.96 6.75 11.27
CA LYS A 28 -6.14 7.30 10.60
C LYS A 28 -6.22 6.73 9.17
N PRO A 29 -7.38 6.23 8.71
CA PRO A 29 -7.52 5.60 7.39
C PRO A 29 -7.08 6.47 6.21
N ASP A 30 -7.26 7.80 6.30
CA ASP A 30 -6.82 8.78 5.32
C ASP A 30 -5.30 8.81 5.09
N THR A 31 -4.52 8.34 6.07
CA THR A 31 -3.05 8.26 5.96
C THR A 31 -2.56 6.91 5.40
N TRP A 32 -3.42 5.91 5.24
CA TRP A 32 -3.00 4.56 4.92
C TRP A 32 -2.35 4.48 3.53
N ALA A 33 -2.91 5.15 2.53
CA ALA A 33 -2.37 5.15 1.18
C ALA A 33 -0.95 5.74 1.12
N VAL A 34 -0.73 6.87 1.81
CA VAL A 34 0.59 7.53 1.90
C VAL A 34 1.61 6.66 2.64
N ASN A 35 1.18 5.98 3.71
CA ASN A 35 2.07 5.07 4.44
C ASN A 35 2.38 3.80 3.63
N LEU A 36 1.41 3.29 2.87
CA LEU A 36 1.62 2.13 2.02
C LEU A 36 2.58 2.46 0.87
N SER A 37 2.46 3.63 0.23
CA SER A 37 3.31 4.00 -0.90
C SER A 37 4.79 4.07 -0.54
N ALA A 38 5.12 4.46 0.70
CA ALA A 38 6.49 4.44 1.22
C ALA A 38 7.08 3.03 1.36
N LEU A 39 6.24 1.98 1.37
CA LEU A 39 6.64 0.59 1.50
C LEU A 39 6.68 -0.16 0.17
N LEU A 40 6.14 0.43 -0.91
CA LEU A 40 6.16 -0.15 -2.24
C LEU A 40 7.52 0.04 -2.92
N ARG A 41 7.88 -0.90 -3.79
CA ARG A 41 9.10 -0.89 -4.62
C ARG A 41 8.81 -1.59 -5.94
N GLY A 42 9.69 -1.41 -6.92
CA GLY A 42 9.58 -2.08 -8.21
C GLY A 42 8.29 -1.71 -8.95
N ARG A 43 7.66 -2.69 -9.59
CA ARG A 43 6.44 -2.52 -10.37
C ARG A 43 5.28 -2.00 -9.53
N ALA A 44 5.17 -2.40 -8.26
CA ALA A 44 4.13 -1.88 -7.37
C ALA A 44 4.27 -0.36 -7.14
N LEU A 45 5.51 0.14 -7.05
CA LEU A 45 5.77 1.58 -6.97
C LEU A 45 5.53 2.27 -8.33
N ASP A 46 5.85 1.61 -9.44
CA ASP A 46 5.55 2.13 -10.78
C ASP A 46 4.04 2.28 -11.00
N VAL A 47 3.24 1.30 -10.57
CA VAL A 47 1.77 1.38 -10.59
C VAL A 47 1.28 2.58 -9.80
N TYR A 48 1.78 2.76 -8.56
CA TYR A 48 1.45 3.92 -7.75
C TYR A 48 1.78 5.25 -8.45
N ALA A 49 2.95 5.33 -9.11
CA ALA A 49 3.38 6.54 -9.81
C ALA A 49 2.53 6.87 -11.05
N LEU A 50 1.87 5.88 -11.64
CA LEU A 50 0.97 6.04 -12.79
C LEU A 50 -0.47 6.37 -12.40
N LEU A 51 -0.85 6.18 -11.13
CA LEU A 51 -2.19 6.52 -10.66
C LEU A 51 -2.41 8.04 -10.61
N PRO A 52 -3.62 8.52 -10.95
CA PRO A 52 -4.01 9.89 -10.65
C PRO A 52 -3.86 10.18 -9.16
N GLN A 53 -3.45 11.40 -8.80
CA GLN A 53 -3.17 11.79 -7.42
C GLN A 53 -4.32 11.45 -6.45
N GLU A 54 -5.57 11.66 -6.86
CA GLU A 54 -6.75 11.35 -6.04
C GLU A 54 -6.86 9.84 -5.73
N GLN A 55 -6.55 8.99 -6.70
CA GLN A 55 -6.57 7.53 -6.53
C GLN A 55 -5.36 7.05 -5.72
N ALA A 56 -4.19 7.63 -5.96
CA ALA A 56 -2.96 7.32 -5.22
C ALA A 56 -3.08 7.65 -3.72
N LEU A 57 -3.88 8.66 -3.36
CA LEU A 57 -4.14 9.05 -1.97
C LEU A 57 -5.34 8.33 -1.34
N ASN A 58 -6.09 7.55 -2.12
CA ASN A 58 -7.19 6.74 -1.62
C ASN A 58 -6.74 5.29 -1.43
N TYR A 59 -6.81 4.79 -0.21
CA TYR A 59 -6.30 3.44 0.12
C TYR A 59 -7.03 2.33 -0.64
N ASP A 60 -8.36 2.40 -0.76
CA ASP A 60 -9.15 1.39 -1.46
C ASP A 60 -8.86 1.36 -2.97
N ALA A 61 -8.68 2.54 -3.58
CA ALA A 61 -8.33 2.66 -4.99
C ALA A 61 -6.90 2.16 -5.26
N LEU A 62 -5.94 2.55 -4.41
CA LEU A 62 -4.56 2.05 -4.50
C LEU A 62 -4.52 0.53 -4.34
N LYS A 63 -5.18 0.00 -3.31
CA LYS A 63 -5.28 -1.45 -3.04
C LYS A 63 -5.81 -2.24 -4.23
N THR A 64 -6.79 -1.71 -4.95
CA THR A 64 -7.38 -2.37 -6.12
C THR A 64 -6.47 -2.35 -7.35
N SER A 65 -5.51 -1.42 -7.38
CA SER A 65 -4.61 -1.24 -8.53
C SER A 65 -3.30 -2.02 -8.41
N LEU A 66 -2.93 -2.41 -7.18
CA LEU A 66 -1.74 -3.22 -6.87
C LEU A 66 -2.01 -4.71 -7.09
#